data_AF-A0A9D4JLH4-F1
#
_entry.id   AF-A0A9D4JLH4-F1
#
_cell.length_a   1.000
_cell.length_b   1.000
_cell.length_c   1.000
_cell.angle_alpha   90.00
_cell.angle_beta   90.00
_cell.angle_gamma   90.00
#
_symmetry.space_group_name_H-M   'P 1'
#
loop_
_entity.id
_entity.type
_entity.pdbx_description
1 polymer ?
#
loop_
_entity_poly.entity_id
_entity_poly.type
_entity_poly.pdbx_seq_one_letter_code
_entity_poly.pdbx_strand_id
1 'polypeptide(L)' 'MAEAQDVVIVGIGCRFPGANSVHEFWRLLKNGENHVIEVPPDRWNIETFYDADPSTPGKMYVRQGGFIPGYASE' A
#
# COMPACT_ATOMS: atom_id res chain seq x y z
N MET A 1 33.53 -12.00 20.27
CA MET A 1 32.76 -10.99 19.52
C MET A 1 32.79 -11.41 18.07
N ALA A 2 31.64 -11.55 17.40
CA ALA A 2 31.61 -11.85 15.97
C ALA A 2 32.04 -10.58 15.20
N GLU A 3 32.96 -10.72 14.24
CA GLU A 3 33.33 -9.63 13.35
C GLU A 3 32.17 -9.28 12.42
N ALA A 4 31.97 -7.98 12.17
CA ALA A 4 30.98 -7.50 11.21
C ALA A 4 31.43 -7.90 9.80
N GLN A 5 30.65 -8.76 9.13
CA GLN A 5 30.89 -9.17 7.75
C GLN A 5 30.20 -8.21 6.79
N ASP A 6 30.89 -7.83 5.72
CA ASP A 6 30.32 -7.01 4.65
C ASP A 6 29.20 -7.76 3.92
N VAL A 7 28.07 -7.08 3.74
CA VAL A 7 26.91 -7.59 3.01
C VAL A 7 26.64 -6.68 1.82
N VAL A 8 26.49 -7.27 0.64
CA VAL A 8 26.19 -6.54 -0.61
C VAL A 8 24.79 -6.86 -1.12
N ILE A 9 24.13 -5.84 -1.67
CA ILE A 9 22.83 -5.98 -2.34
C ILE A 9 23.10 -6.25 -3.82
N VAL A 10 22.85 -7.48 -4.26
CA VAL A 10 23.09 -7.91 -5.67
C VAL A 10 21.84 -7.83 -6.55
N GLY A 11 20.68 -7.51 -5.99
CA GLY A 11 19.43 -7.39 -6.73
C GLY A 11 18.27 -6.87 -5.88
N ILE A 12 17.25 -6.34 -6.55
CA ILE A 12 16.01 -5.85 -5.94
C ILE A 12 14.80 -6.21 -6.80
N GLY A 13 13.66 -6.44 -6.15
CA GLY A 13 12.36 -6.63 -6.77
C GLY A 13 11.27 -6.10 -5.84
N CYS A 14 10.22 -5.51 -6.39
CA CYS A 14 9.16 -4.92 -5.59
C CYS A 14 7.82 -4.86 -6.33
N ARG A 15 6.76 -4.72 -5.53
CA ARG A 15 5.40 -4.42 -5.96
C ARG A 15 4.78 -3.47 -4.94
N PHE A 16 4.24 -2.36 -5.43
CA PHE A 16 3.69 -1.25 -4.65
C PHE A 16 2.36 -0.80 -5.25
N PRO A 17 1.57 0.01 -4.52
CA PRO A 17 0.42 0.69 -5.10
C PRO A 17 0.83 1.47 -6.36
N GLY A 18 0.19 1.19 -7.49
CA GLY A 18 0.50 1.80 -8.78
C GLY A 18 1.76 1.29 -9.50
N ALA A 19 2.52 0.34 -8.93
CA ALA A 19 3.75 -0.16 -9.53
C ALA A 19 3.94 -1.67 -9.34
N ASN A 20 4.06 -2.40 -10.44
CA ASN A 20 4.33 -3.83 -10.47
C ASN A 20 5.81 -4.17 -10.73
N SER A 21 6.69 -3.16 -10.75
CA SER A 21 8.13 -3.34 -10.91
C SER A 21 8.94 -2.20 -10.28
N VAL A 22 10.24 -2.44 -10.11
CA VAL A 22 11.21 -1.43 -9.66
C VAL A 22 11.22 -0.20 -10.59
N HIS A 23 11.14 -0.41 -11.90
CA HIS A 23 11.14 0.66 -12.89
C HIS A 23 9.88 1.52 -12.80
N GLU A 24 8.71 0.88 -12.64
CA GLU A 24 7.45 1.60 -12.44
C GLU A 24 7.49 2.38 -11.13
N PHE A 25 7.95 1.76 -10.04
CA PHE A 25 8.05 2.43 -8.74
C PHE A 25 8.96 3.67 -8.81
N TRP A 26 10.12 3.55 -9.46
CA TRP A 26 11.01 4.69 -9.65
C TRP A 26 10.36 5.81 -10.47
N ARG A 27 9.59 5.48 -11.52
CA ARG A 27 8.83 6.47 -12.30
C ARG A 27 7.83 7.21 -11.41
N LEU A 28 7.07 6.50 -10.57
CA LEU A 28 6.10 7.11 -9.65
C LEU A 28 6.79 8.12 -8.72
N LEU A 29 7.90 7.73 -8.10
CA LEU A 29 8.66 8.58 -7.19
C LEU A 29 9.20 9.82 -7.91
N LYS A 30 9.81 9.63 -9.08
CA LYS A 30 10.36 10.74 -9.87
C LYS A 30 9.30 11.75 -10.29
N ASN A 31 8.08 11.29 -10.54
CA ASN A 31 6.95 12.13 -10.94
C ASN A 31 6.14 12.68 -9.75
N GLY A 32 6.45 12.28 -8.50
CA GLY A 32 5.68 12.68 -7.33
C GLY A 32 4.23 12.16 -7.34
N GLU A 33 4.00 11.00 -7.95
CA GLU A 33 2.66 10.43 -8.10
C GLU A 33 2.12 9.88 -6.77
N ASN A 34 0.87 10.21 -6.45
CA ASN A 34 0.15 9.67 -5.29
C ASN A 34 -0.80 8.54 -5.75
N HIS A 35 -0.55 7.32 -5.26
CA HIS A 35 -1.36 6.13 -5.54
C HIS A 35 -2.16 5.66 -4.31
N VAL A 36 -2.45 6.57 -3.38
CA VAL A 36 -3.48 6.37 -2.36
C VAL A 36 -4.84 6.53 -3.03
N ILE A 37 -5.62 5.46 -2.99
CA ILE A 37 -6.95 5.39 -3.60
C ILE A 37 -8.00 5.07 -2.54
N GLU A 38 -9.26 5.19 -2.90
CA GLU A 38 -10.35 4.65 -2.11
C GLU A 38 -10.25 3.13 -1.96
N VAL A 39 -10.73 2.57 -0.85
CA VAL A 39 -10.78 1.12 -0.65
C VAL A 39 -11.48 0.47 -1.85
N PRO A 40 -10.78 -0.43 -2.59
CA PRO A 40 -11.38 -1.09 -3.74
C PRO A 40 -12.59 -1.96 -3.33
N PRO A 41 -13.67 -1.99 -4.13
CA PRO A 41 -14.92 -2.68 -3.76
C PRO A 41 -14.77 -4.20 -3.68
N ASP A 42 -13.72 -4.75 -4.29
CA ASP A 42 -13.33 -6.16 -4.23
C ASP A 42 -12.56 -6.53 -2.95
N ARG A 43 -12.27 -5.57 -2.05
CA ARG A 43 -11.65 -5.83 -0.74
C ARG A 43 -12.69 -6.01 0.36
N TRP A 44 -13.52 -4.99 0.56
CA TRP A 44 -14.69 -5.00 1.45
C TRP A 44 -15.58 -3.80 1.13
N ASN A 45 -16.83 -3.85 1.59
CA ASN A 45 -17.77 -2.74 1.41
C ASN A 45 -17.45 -1.59 2.39
N ILE A 46 -16.81 -0.54 1.89
CA ILE A 46 -16.43 0.63 2.71
C ILE A 46 -17.64 1.33 3.33
N GLU A 47 -18.76 1.40 2.63
CA GLU A 47 -19.98 2.07 3.11
C GLU A 47 -20.59 1.35 4.33
N THR A 48 -20.25 0.06 4.53
CA THR A 48 -20.68 -0.68 5.73
C THR A 48 -19.91 -0.27 6.98
N PHE A 49 -18.65 0.14 6.82
CA PHE A 49 -17.74 0.37 7.95
C PHE A 49 -17.38 1.84 8.16
N TYR A 50 -17.63 2.71 7.17
CA TYR A 50 -17.28 4.12 7.27
C TYR A 50 -18.23 4.90 8.18
N ASP A 51 -17.66 5.80 8.98
CA ASP A 51 -18.36 6.88 9.68
C ASP A 51 -17.41 8.09 9.77
N ALA A 52 -17.91 9.30 9.53
CA ALA A 52 -17.09 10.50 9.56
C ALA A 52 -16.68 10.91 10.99
N ASP A 53 -17.40 10.44 12.02
CA ASP A 53 -17.06 10.65 13.43
C ASP A 53 -16.05 9.58 13.90
N PRO A 54 -14.81 9.98 14.23
CA PRO A 54 -13.78 9.05 14.70
C PRO A 54 -14.13 8.35 16.03
N SER A 55 -15.13 8.86 16.77
CA SER A 55 -15.56 8.29 18.05
C SER A 55 -16.64 7.22 17.91
N THR A 56 -17.22 7.04 16.72
CA THR A 56 -18.28 6.05 16.50
C THR A 56 -17.75 4.62 16.71
N PRO A 57 -18.28 3.86 17.68
CA PRO A 57 -17.81 2.50 17.96
C PRO A 57 -18.00 1.56 16.76
N GLY A 58 -16.97 0.78 16.45
CA GLY A 58 -17.01 -0.23 15.39
C GLY A 58 -16.98 0.32 13.96
N LYS A 59 -16.65 1.60 13.78
CA LYS A 59 -16.54 2.26 12.48
C LYS A 59 -15.12 2.77 12.21
N MET A 60 -14.83 3.03 10.94
CA MET A 60 -13.58 3.64 10.47
C MET A 60 -13.85 5.01 9.86
N TYR A 61 -13.03 6.00 10.19
CA TYR A 61 -13.12 7.35 9.61
C TYR A 61 -12.17 7.57 8.42
N VAL A 62 -11.33 6.58 8.10
CA VAL A 62 -10.44 6.60 6.95
C VAL A 62 -11.02 5.69 5.87
N ARG A 63 -11.11 6.17 4.63
CA ARG A 63 -11.64 5.41 3.48
C ARG A 63 -10.63 5.21 2.34
N GLN A 64 -9.37 5.59 2.57
CA GLN A 64 -8.33 5.57 1.56
C GLN A 64 -7.09 4.80 2.03
N GLY A 65 -6.37 4.21 1.08
CA GLY A 65 -5.15 3.44 1.33
C GLY A 65 -4.39 3.13 0.04
N GLY A 66 -3.18 2.58 0.20
CA GLY A 66 -2.39 2.06 -0.91
C GLY A 66 -2.65 0.57 -1.10
N PHE A 67 -3.16 0.16 -2.26
CA PHE A 67 -3.52 -1.24 -2.52
C PHE A 67 -2.67 -1.85 -3.63
N ILE A 68 -2.22 -3.08 -3.41
CA ILE A 68 -1.61 -3.90 -4.47
C ILE A 68 -2.75 -4.55 -5.28
N PRO A 69 -2.78 -4.41 -6.62
CA PRO A 69 -3.83 -5.00 -7.44
C PRO A 69 -3.84 -6.54 -7.42
N GLY A 70 -5.01 -7.16 -7.57
CA GLY A 70 -5.12 -8.62 -7.75
C GLY A 70 -4.78 -9.47 -6.52
N TYR A 71 -4.72 -8.86 -5.33
CA TYR A 71 -4.70 -9.59 -4.07
C TYR A 71 -6.06 -9.36 -3.41
N ALA A 72 -6.90 -10.39 -3.35
CA ALA A 72 -8.13 -10.32 -2.57
C ALA A 72 -7.83 -10.61 -1.10
N SER A 73 -8.55 -9.97 -0.20
CA SER A 73 -8.61 -10.40 1.19
C SER A 73 -9.50 -11.64 1.24
N GLU A 74 -9.05 -12.74 1.87
CA GLU A 74 -9.93 -13.90 2.17
C GLU A 74 -11.09 -13.52 3.09
#